data_AF-A0A966UN46-F1
#
_entry.id   AF-A0A966UN46-F1
#
_cell.length_a   1.000
_cell.length_b   1.000
_cell.length_c   1.000
_cell.angle_alpha   90.00
_cell.angle_beta   90.00
_cell.angle_gamma   90.00
#
_symmetry.space_group_name_H-M   'P 1'
#
loop_
_entity.id
_entity.type
_entity.pdbx_description
1 polymer ?
#
loop_
_entity_poly.entity_id
_entity_poly.type
_entity_poly.pdbx_seq_one_letter_code
_entity_poly.pdbx_strand_id
1 'polypeptide(L)'
;MSILDNNTIISSPADNVATDLKDQAKNLFANLIHIFNNGSKQFWNNPLCSPEEVAAALGLDAKEVFELHFKLGEFIQSVKPDSINDGLSVIGNFTMNEDGSVTIMKE
;
A
#
# COMPACT_ATOMS: atom_id res chain seq x y z
N MET A 1 -16.29 49.32 15.00
CA MET A 1 -16.26 47.85 15.11
C MET A 1 -15.13 47.48 16.06
N SER A 2 -15.45 46.76 17.14
CA SER A 2 -14.55 46.47 18.26
C SER A 2 -13.74 45.21 17.99
N ILE A 3 -12.46 45.21 18.39
CA ILE A 3 -11.60 44.02 18.38
C ILE A 3 -12.04 42.98 19.42
N LEU A 4 -12.95 43.34 20.33
CA LEU A 4 -13.40 42.51 21.45
C LEU A 4 -14.44 41.45 21.06
N ASP A 5 -14.99 41.52 19.85
CA ASP A 5 -16.06 40.61 19.40
C ASP A 5 -15.56 39.51 18.46
N ASN A 6 -14.29 39.53 18.09
CA ASN A 6 -13.72 38.54 17.18
C ASN A 6 -13.10 37.40 18.00
N ASN A 7 -13.95 36.50 18.46
CA ASN A 7 -13.53 35.19 18.95
C ASN A 7 -13.14 34.31 17.75
N THR A 8 -12.16 34.76 16.97
CA THR A 8 -11.45 33.88 16.07
C THR A 8 -10.74 32.91 16.99
N ILE A 9 -11.19 31.66 17.05
CA ILE A 9 -10.34 30.59 17.58
C ILE A 9 -9.19 30.51 16.58
N ILE A 10 -8.17 31.34 16.80
CA ILE A 10 -6.89 31.23 16.12
C ILE A 10 -6.36 29.90 16.64
N SER A 11 -6.60 28.84 15.87
CA SER A 11 -5.90 27.57 16.04
C SER A 11 -4.43 27.91 16.24
N SER A 12 -3.88 27.53 17.39
CA SER A 12 -2.53 27.93 17.74
C SER A 12 -1.57 27.42 16.65
N PRO A 13 -0.40 28.05 16.43
CA PRO A 13 0.57 27.50 15.50
C PRO A 13 0.88 26.02 15.76
N ALA A 14 0.87 25.60 17.03
CA ALA A 14 1.01 24.20 17.42
C ALA A 14 -0.17 23.33 16.97
N ASP A 15 -1.41 23.80 17.09
CA ASP A 15 -2.60 23.07 16.65
C ASP A 15 -2.65 22.91 15.12
N ASN A 16 -2.18 23.91 14.37
CA ASN A 16 -2.04 23.83 12.91
C ASN A 16 -1.01 22.78 12.52
N VAL A 17 0.20 22.84 13.10
CA VAL A 17 1.26 21.85 12.85
C VAL A 17 0.80 20.44 13.25
N ALA A 18 0.14 20.29 14.39
CA ALA A 18 -0.39 18.99 14.82
C ALA A 18 -1.45 18.46 13.85
N THR A 19 -2.30 19.33 13.30
CA THR A 19 -3.29 18.95 12.28
C THR A 19 -2.63 18.51 10.99
N ASP A 20 -1.65 19.27 10.50
CA ASP A 20 -0.89 18.91 9.31
C ASP A 20 -0.18 17.56 9.45
N LEU A 21 0.42 17.29 10.62
CA LEU A 21 1.07 16.01 10.89
C LEU A 21 0.07 14.83 10.89
N LYS A 22 -1.11 15.01 11.50
CA LYS A 22 -2.17 13.98 11.48
C LYS A 22 -2.63 13.70 10.06
N ASP A 23 -2.84 14.75 9.26
CA ASP A 23 -3.32 14.61 7.89
C ASP A 23 -2.25 13.97 6.99
N GLN A 24 -0.97 14.35 7.14
CA GLN A 24 0.14 13.71 6.43
C GLN A 24 0.24 12.22 6.75
N ALA A 25 0.20 11.84 8.04
CA ALA A 25 0.26 10.45 8.44
C ALA A 25 -0.94 9.63 7.92
N LYS A 26 -2.15 10.20 8.02
CA LYS A 26 -3.38 9.57 7.51
C LYS A 26 -3.32 9.38 6.00
N ASN A 27 -2.90 10.39 5.25
CA ASN A 27 -2.83 10.35 3.80
C ASN A 27 -1.75 9.38 3.31
N LEU A 28 -0.59 9.36 3.96
CA LEU A 28 0.46 8.39 3.67
C LEU A 28 -0.06 6.96 3.87
N PHE A 29 -0.65 6.68 5.03
CA PHE A 29 -1.15 5.34 5.32
C PHE A 29 -2.27 4.90 4.36
N ALA A 30 -3.20 5.81 4.02
CA ALA A 30 -4.23 5.55 3.02
C ALA A 30 -3.63 5.25 1.63
N ASN A 31 -2.56 5.95 1.26
CA ASN A 31 -1.85 5.69 0.00
C ASN A 31 -1.16 4.32 0.01
N LEU A 32 -0.54 3.92 1.13
CA LEU A 32 0.08 2.59 1.25
C LEU A 32 -0.96 1.46 1.09
N ILE A 33 -2.13 1.58 1.72
CA ILE A 33 -3.25 0.65 1.55
C ILE A 33 -3.67 0.58 0.08
N HIS A 34 -3.83 1.74 -0.57
CA HIS A 34 -4.23 1.82 -1.97
C HIS A 34 -3.21 1.13 -2.89
N ILE A 35 -1.91 1.44 -2.72
CA ILE A 35 -0.81 0.86 -3.51
C ILE A 35 -0.77 -0.65 -3.31
N PHE A 36 -0.90 -1.16 -2.08
CA PHE A 36 -0.90 -2.59 -1.82
C PHE A 36 -2.05 -3.28 -2.56
N ASN A 37 -3.29 -2.84 -2.32
CA ASN A 37 -4.49 -3.46 -2.88
C ASN A 37 -4.52 -3.40 -4.41
N ASN A 38 -4.16 -2.25 -4.98
CA ASN A 38 -4.10 -2.10 -6.42
C ASN A 38 -2.95 -2.89 -7.04
N GLY A 39 -1.77 -2.92 -6.41
CA GLY A 39 -0.64 -3.72 -6.86
C GLY A 39 -0.99 -5.21 -6.93
N SER A 40 -1.65 -5.74 -5.89
CA SER A 40 -2.15 -7.13 -5.89
C SER A 40 -3.13 -7.38 -7.04
N LYS A 41 -4.13 -6.49 -7.21
CA LYS A 41 -5.12 -6.64 -8.28
C LYS A 41 -4.51 -6.52 -9.69
N GLN A 42 -3.55 -5.60 -9.87
CA GLN A 42 -2.85 -5.40 -11.14
C GLN A 42 -1.94 -6.57 -11.52
N PHE A 43 -1.39 -7.28 -10.54
CA PHE A 43 -0.57 -8.46 -10.79
C PHE A 43 -1.45 -9.71 -11.00
N TRP A 44 -2.40 -9.96 -10.09
CA TRP A 44 -3.14 -11.22 -10.04
C TRP A 44 -4.45 -11.26 -10.84
N ASN A 45 -5.09 -10.10 -11.03
CA ASN A 45 -6.40 -9.98 -11.67
C ASN A 45 -6.35 -9.00 -12.85
N ASN A 46 -5.31 -9.11 -13.67
CA ASN A 46 -5.12 -8.27 -14.84
C ASN A 46 -5.86 -8.88 -16.05
N PRO A 47 -6.73 -8.13 -16.75
CA PRO A 47 -7.42 -8.63 -17.93
C PRO A 47 -6.54 -8.70 -19.19
N LEU A 48 -5.35 -8.08 -19.17
CA LEU A 48 -4.48 -7.94 -20.35
C LEU A 48 -3.34 -8.96 -20.40
N CYS A 49 -2.94 -9.51 -19.25
CA CYS A 49 -1.85 -10.47 -19.15
C CYS A 49 -2.04 -11.39 -17.94
N SER A 50 -1.42 -12.57 -17.97
CA SER A 50 -1.44 -13.50 -16.86
C SER A 50 -0.36 -13.16 -15.80
N PRO A 51 -0.53 -13.61 -14.55
CA PRO A 51 0.49 -13.45 -13.51
C PRO A 51 1.86 -14.03 -13.91
N GLU A 52 1.88 -15.13 -14.67
CA GLU A 52 3.10 -15.73 -15.21
C GLU A 52 3.81 -14.82 -16.21
N GLU A 53 3.06 -14.15 -17.10
CA GLU A 53 3.62 -13.20 -18.06
C GLU A 53 4.23 -11.99 -17.35
N VAL A 54 3.57 -11.50 -16.30
CA VAL A 54 4.10 -10.39 -15.49
C VAL A 54 5.34 -10.84 -14.71
N ALA A 55 5.33 -12.01 -14.07
CA ALA A 55 6.49 -12.55 -13.36
C ALA A 55 7.69 -12.75 -14.31
N ALA A 56 7.45 -13.27 -15.51
CA ALA A 56 8.48 -13.43 -16.53
C ALA A 56 9.05 -12.09 -17.00
N ALA A 57 8.20 -11.06 -17.14
CA ALA A 57 8.63 -9.72 -17.52
C ALA A 57 9.45 -9.01 -16.41
N LEU A 58 9.14 -9.28 -15.14
CA LEU A 58 9.96 -8.81 -14.01
C LEU A 58 11.32 -9.51 -13.94
N GLY A 59 11.43 -10.73 -14.45
CA GLY A 59 12.69 -11.47 -14.51
C GLY A 59 13.30 -11.68 -13.14
N LEU A 60 14.58 -11.31 -12.98
CA LEU A 60 15.33 -11.50 -11.73
C LEU A 60 14.97 -10.49 -10.63
N ASP A 61 14.26 -9.42 -10.97
CA ASP A 61 13.80 -8.42 -10.00
C ASP A 61 12.48 -8.86 -9.31
N ALA A 62 11.85 -9.93 -9.82
CA ALA A 62 10.54 -10.39 -9.35
C ALA A 62 10.54 -10.69 -7.84
N LYS A 63 11.60 -11.33 -7.33
CA LYS A 63 11.73 -11.67 -5.91
C LYS A 63 11.73 -10.41 -5.04
N GLU A 64 12.54 -9.42 -5.39
CA GLU A 64 12.62 -8.17 -4.61
C GLU A 64 11.27 -7.43 -4.60
N VAL A 65 10.59 -7.38 -5.75
CA VAL A 65 9.25 -6.77 -5.87
C VAL A 65 8.25 -7.48 -4.95
N PHE A 66 8.24 -8.82 -4.95
CA PHE A 66 7.33 -9.59 -4.11
C PHE A 66 7.67 -9.48 -2.61
N GLU A 67 8.96 -9.47 -2.25
CA GLU A 67 9.39 -9.29 -0.87
C GLU A 67 9.01 -7.91 -0.33
N LEU A 68 9.21 -6.85 -1.12
CA LEU A 68 8.79 -5.49 -0.78
C LEU A 68 7.27 -5.40 -0.62
N HIS A 69 6.51 -5.99 -1.53
CA HIS A 69 5.04 -6.01 -1.47
C HIS A 69 4.55 -6.77 -0.23
N PHE A 70 5.16 -7.93 0.07
CA PHE A 70 4.87 -8.72 1.26
C PHE A 70 5.16 -7.93 2.56
N LYS A 71 6.34 -7.32 2.67
CA LYS A 71 6.72 -6.51 3.84
C LYS A 71 5.82 -5.30 4.03
N LEU A 72 5.38 -4.68 2.93
CA LEU A 72 4.38 -3.61 2.98
C LEU A 72 3.04 -4.14 3.52
N GLY A 73 2.61 -5.32 3.09
CA GLY A 73 1.42 -5.99 3.62
C GLY A 73 1.51 -6.26 5.13
N GLU A 74 2.62 -6.84 5.60
CA GLU A 74 2.89 -7.06 7.02
C GLU A 74 2.83 -5.75 7.82
N PHE A 75 3.47 -4.69 7.30
CA PHE A 75 3.44 -3.37 7.94
C PHE A 75 2.02 -2.84 8.06
N ILE A 76 1.24 -2.86 6.97
CA ILE A 76 -0.14 -2.36 6.99
C ILE A 76 -1.01 -3.19 7.94
N GLN A 77 -0.88 -4.53 7.94
CA GLN A 77 -1.64 -5.39 8.86
C GLN A 77 -1.31 -5.14 10.32
N SER A 78 -0.06 -4.80 10.65
CA SER A 78 0.34 -4.48 12.02
C SER A 78 -0.35 -3.21 12.57
N VAL A 79 -0.78 -2.31 11.68
CA VAL A 79 -1.45 -1.05 12.03
C VAL A 79 -2.97 -1.15 11.90
N LYS A 80 -3.47 -1.76 10.82
CA LYS A 80 -4.91 -1.93 10.52
C LYS A 80 -5.17 -3.23 9.74
N PRO A 81 -5.42 -4.35 10.45
CA PRO A 81 -5.46 -5.71 9.89
C PRO A 81 -6.39 -5.91 8.68
N ASP A 82 -7.54 -5.26 8.68
CA ASP A 82 -8.57 -5.48 7.64
C ASP A 82 -8.45 -4.58 6.41
N SER A 83 -7.51 -3.65 6.40
CA SER A 83 -7.44 -2.62 5.36
C SER A 83 -6.96 -3.13 3.99
N ILE A 84 -6.35 -4.32 3.95
CA ILE A 84 -5.77 -4.92 2.73
C ILE A 84 -6.43 -6.23 2.30
N ASN A 85 -7.60 -6.57 2.89
CA ASN A 85 -8.30 -7.82 2.58
C ASN A 85 -8.62 -7.96 1.08
N ASP A 86 -8.94 -6.85 0.42
CA ASP A 86 -9.16 -6.74 -1.02
C ASP A 86 -7.99 -7.20 -1.88
N GLY A 87 -6.76 -6.86 -1.48
CA GLY A 87 -5.54 -7.26 -2.17
C GLY A 87 -5.17 -8.70 -1.83
N LEU A 88 -5.28 -9.07 -0.56
CA LEU A 88 -4.97 -10.43 -0.09
C LEU A 88 -5.88 -11.48 -0.72
N SER A 89 -7.16 -11.15 -0.96
CA SER A 89 -8.13 -12.11 -1.50
C SER A 89 -7.84 -12.56 -2.93
N VAL A 90 -6.95 -11.87 -3.65
CA VAL A 90 -6.58 -12.21 -5.04
C VAL A 90 -5.18 -12.80 -5.17
N ILE A 91 -4.37 -12.82 -4.11
CA ILE A 91 -3.01 -13.35 -4.17
C ILE A 91 -3.07 -14.87 -4.28
N GLY A 92 -2.51 -15.41 -5.36
CA GLY A 92 -2.38 -16.84 -5.57
C GLY A 92 -1.10 -17.43 -4.96
N ASN A 93 -0.90 -18.72 -5.19
CA ASN A 93 0.29 -19.44 -4.74
C ASN A 93 1.49 -19.14 -5.67
N PHE A 94 2.67 -18.95 -5.08
CA PHE A 94 3.92 -18.73 -5.83
C PHE A 94 5.13 -19.23 -5.03
N THR A 95 6.26 -19.39 -5.71
CA THR A 95 7.56 -19.70 -5.10
C THR A 95 8.60 -18.69 -5.58
N MET A 96 9.43 -18.20 -4.66
CA MET A 96 10.58 -17.35 -4.98
C MET A 96 11.82 -18.23 -5.17
N ASN A 97 12.52 -18.05 -6.29
CA ASN A 97 13.68 -18.84 -6.64
C ASN A 97 14.97 -18.21 -6.09
N GLU A 98 16.06 -19.00 -6.01
CA GLU A 98 17.36 -18.51 -5.55
C GLU A 98 17.98 -17.49 -6.50
N ASP A 99 17.65 -17.56 -7.79
CA ASP A 99 18.15 -16.67 -8.85
C ASP A 99 17.49 -15.28 -8.86
N GLY A 100 16.44 -15.07 -8.06
CA GLY A 100 15.68 -13.81 -8.02
C GLY A 100 14.37 -13.83 -8.81
N SER A 101 14.11 -14.89 -9.59
CA SER A 101 12.84 -15.04 -10.29
C SER A 101 11.71 -15.52 -9.36
N VAL A 102 10.47 -15.39 -9.82
CA VAL A 102 9.27 -15.92 -9.13
C VAL A 102 8.51 -16.83 -10.07
N THR A 103 8.09 -17.99 -9.55
CA THR A 103 7.25 -18.95 -10.28
C THR A 103 5.85 -18.97 -9.67
N ILE A 104 4.85 -18.70 -10.50
CA ILE A 104 3.44 -18.78 -10.11
C ILE A 104 2.98 -20.25 -10.17
N MET A 105 2.35 -20.73 -9.10
CA MET A 105 1.86 -22.10 -9.01
C MET A 105 0.38 -22.11 -9.39
N LYS A 106 0.02 -22.93 -10.38
CA LYS A 106 -1.39 -23.16 -10.73
C LYS A 106 -2.00 -24.13 -9.73
N GLU A 107 -3.16 -23.77 -9.19
CA GLU A 107 -4.03 -24.70 -8.45
C GLU A 107 -4.64 -25.76 -9.39
#